data_AF-A0A640KJ67-F1
#
_entry.id   AF-A0A640KJ67-F1
#
_cell.length_a   1.000
_cell.length_b   1.000
_cell.length_c   1.000
_cell.angle_alpha   90.00
_cell.angle_beta   90.00
_cell.angle_gamma   90.00
#
_symmetry.space_group_name_H-M   'P 1'
#
loop_
_entity.id
_entity.type
_entity.pdbx_description
1 polymer ?
#
loop_
_entity_poly.entity_id
_entity_poly.type
_entity_poly.pdbx_seq_one_letter_code
_entity_poly.pdbx_strand_id
1 'polypeptide(L)'
;MELASNFSLLHAKLSKLGFRQWDSVNEGDVMTGNPHTYSLFLRFLYHRFPAATAALIRKHDWFLLERSDRNIGAATVRLLAVEIGEVHGISGAQFNRCKYASVKVAMCHSLLRLLRSLTPQPSMERSRPHASVASPPRKDDCRPAASLPAPPLAASLVDKRRRELNALQRS
;
A
#
# COMPACT_ATOMS: atom_id res chain seq x y z
N MET A 1 -6.59 -28.95 8.39
CA MET A 1 -5.28 -28.58 8.98
C MET A 1 -4.62 -27.39 8.26
N GLU A 2 -4.93 -27.12 6.99
CA GLU A 2 -4.29 -26.04 6.22
C GLU A 2 -4.61 -24.60 6.68
N LEU A 3 -5.82 -24.35 7.21
CA LEU A 3 -6.22 -23.00 7.65
C LEU A 3 -5.33 -22.48 8.78
N ALA A 4 -5.11 -23.27 9.83
CA ALA A 4 -4.31 -22.87 10.97
C ALA A 4 -2.86 -22.59 10.56
N SER A 5 -2.25 -23.46 9.75
CA SER A 5 -0.89 -23.25 9.23
C SER A 5 -0.77 -21.99 8.37
N ASN A 6 -1.73 -21.75 7.48
CA ASN A 6 -1.78 -20.54 6.67
C ASN A 6 -1.98 -19.28 7.53
N PHE A 7 -2.82 -19.35 8.55
CA PHE A 7 -3.00 -18.25 9.48
C PHE A 7 -1.73 -17.98 10.30
N SER A 8 -1.05 -19.00 10.83
CA SER A 8 0.22 -18.82 11.53
C SER A 8 1.27 -18.13 10.65
N LEU A 9 1.32 -18.48 9.37
CA LEU A 9 2.17 -17.79 8.40
C LEU A 9 1.74 -16.34 8.16
N LEU A 10 0.44 -16.08 8.07
CA LEU A 10 -0.09 -14.72 7.93
C LEU A 10 0.23 -13.89 9.17
N HIS A 11 -0.01 -14.42 10.36
CA HIS A 11 0.32 -13.81 11.64
C HIS A 11 1.80 -13.42 11.70
N ALA A 12 2.72 -14.35 11.42
CA ALA A 12 4.15 -14.06 11.39
C ALA A 12 4.50 -12.93 10.39
N LYS A 13 3.90 -12.92 9.19
CA LYS A 13 4.12 -11.87 8.19
C LYS A 13 3.58 -10.51 8.65
N LEU A 14 2.38 -10.47 9.23
CA LEU A 14 1.75 -9.26 9.72
C LEU A 14 2.52 -8.69 10.93
N SER A 15 2.94 -9.54 11.87
CA SER A 15 3.78 -9.15 13.00
C SER A 15 5.12 -8.58 12.55
N LYS A 16 5.78 -9.22 11.58
CA LYS A 16 7.03 -8.69 10.98
C LYS A 16 6.83 -7.33 10.31
N LEU A 17 5.65 -7.06 9.76
CA LEU A 17 5.31 -5.77 9.17
C LEU A 17 4.92 -4.70 10.20
N GLY A 18 4.72 -5.10 11.46
CA GLY A 18 4.37 -4.22 12.57
C GLY A 18 2.88 -4.13 12.88
N PHE A 19 2.08 -5.16 12.57
CA PHE A 19 0.69 -5.20 13.05
C PHE A 19 0.68 -5.31 14.57
N ARG A 20 -0.04 -4.41 15.25
CA ARG A 20 -0.06 -4.29 16.71
C ARG A 20 -1.42 -4.59 17.35
N GLN A 21 -2.49 -4.63 16.57
CA GLN A 21 -3.86 -4.76 17.08
C GLN A 21 -4.24 -6.22 17.40
N TRP A 22 -3.28 -7.06 17.77
CA TRP A 22 -3.52 -8.47 18.06
C TRP A 22 -4.46 -8.67 19.25
N ASP A 23 -4.46 -7.75 20.21
CA ASP A 23 -5.37 -7.77 21.37
C ASP A 23 -6.85 -7.67 20.97
N SER A 24 -7.14 -7.13 19.77
CA SER A 24 -8.49 -7.05 19.22
C SER A 24 -8.86 -8.23 18.31
N VAL A 25 -7.95 -9.19 18.14
CA VAL A 25 -8.11 -10.34 17.24
C VAL A 25 -8.26 -11.60 18.09
N ASN A 26 -9.47 -12.17 18.09
CA ASN A 26 -9.72 -13.45 18.72
C ASN A 26 -9.46 -14.61 17.74
N GLU A 27 -8.90 -15.71 18.22
CA GLU A 27 -8.68 -16.93 17.44
C GLU A 27 -10.01 -17.46 16.87
N GLY A 28 -11.08 -17.45 17.67
CA GLY A 28 -12.41 -17.87 17.20
C GLY A 28 -12.91 -17.06 16.00
N ASP A 29 -12.66 -15.75 15.99
CA ASP A 29 -13.03 -14.87 14.88
C ASP A 29 -12.20 -15.15 13.63
N VAL A 30 -10.91 -15.45 13.79
CA VAL A 30 -10.05 -15.84 12.67
C VAL A 30 -10.54 -17.14 12.04
N MET A 31 -10.81 -18.15 12.89
CA MET A 31 -11.16 -19.50 12.45
C MET A 31 -12.57 -19.58 11.83
N THR A 32 -13.49 -18.74 12.30
CA THR A 32 -14.84 -18.62 11.71
C THR A 32 -14.86 -17.75 10.45
N GLY A 33 -13.80 -16.98 10.19
CA GLY A 33 -13.78 -16.09 9.04
C GLY A 33 -14.53 -14.79 9.31
N ASN A 34 -14.46 -14.21 10.51
CA ASN A 34 -15.14 -12.97 10.87
C ASN A 34 -14.72 -11.82 9.91
N PRO A 35 -15.65 -11.19 9.17
CA PRO A 35 -15.33 -10.14 8.20
C PRO A 35 -14.56 -8.96 8.81
N HIS A 36 -14.86 -8.58 10.05
CA HIS A 36 -14.21 -7.48 10.73
C HIS A 36 -12.70 -7.74 10.90
N THR A 37 -12.35 -8.91 11.43
CA THR A 37 -10.96 -9.34 11.64
C THR A 37 -10.15 -9.31 10.35
N TYR A 38 -10.70 -9.85 9.26
CA TYR A 38 -10.00 -9.83 7.98
C TYR A 38 -9.94 -8.43 7.38
N SER A 39 -10.97 -7.60 7.55
CA SER A 39 -10.93 -6.20 7.14
C SER A 39 -9.88 -5.39 7.91
N LEU A 40 -9.61 -5.68 9.18
CA LEU A 40 -8.48 -5.10 9.91
C LEU A 40 -7.13 -5.47 9.27
N PHE A 41 -6.94 -6.74 8.91
CA PHE A 41 -5.72 -7.18 8.21
C PHE A 41 -5.56 -6.49 6.85
N LEU A 42 -6.64 -6.41 6.07
CA LEU A 42 -6.63 -5.73 4.77
C LEU A 42 -6.28 -4.25 4.91
N ARG A 43 -6.91 -3.53 5.84
CA ARG A 43 -6.59 -2.12 6.11
C ARG A 43 -5.15 -1.93 6.47
N PHE A 44 -4.64 -2.75 7.39
CA PHE A 44 -3.25 -2.69 7.79
C PHE A 44 -2.31 -2.88 6.60
N LEU A 45 -2.56 -3.89 5.75
CA LEU A 45 -1.76 -4.13 4.56
C LEU A 45 -1.74 -2.90 3.64
N TYR A 46 -2.90 -2.34 3.30
CA TYR A 46 -2.94 -1.14 2.47
C TYR A 46 -2.22 0.06 3.08
N HIS A 47 -2.36 0.28 4.39
CA HIS A 47 -1.66 1.35 5.10
C HIS A 47 -0.15 1.13 5.16
N ARG A 48 0.31 -0.13 5.24
CA ARG A 48 1.72 -0.45 5.35
C ARG A 48 2.49 -0.22 4.04
N PHE A 49 1.80 -0.26 2.90
CA PHE A 49 2.36 -0.07 1.56
C PHE A 49 1.76 1.17 0.86
N PRO A 50 1.95 2.39 1.39
CA PRO A 50 1.23 3.56 0.92
C PRO A 50 1.51 3.91 -0.56
N ALA A 51 2.74 3.73 -1.03
CA ALA A 51 3.11 4.00 -2.42
C ALA A 51 2.41 3.02 -3.40
N ALA A 52 2.43 1.72 -3.08
CA ALA A 52 1.76 0.69 -3.88
C ALA A 52 0.23 0.89 -3.86
N THR A 53 -0.34 1.16 -2.68
CA THR A 53 -1.76 1.47 -2.53
C THR A 53 -2.15 2.70 -3.35
N ALA A 54 -1.37 3.78 -3.30
CA ALA A 54 -1.63 4.98 -4.10
C ALA A 54 -1.50 4.72 -5.61
N ALA A 55 -0.62 3.81 -6.04
CA ALA A 55 -0.55 3.40 -7.44
C ALA A 55 -1.81 2.63 -7.87
N LEU A 56 -2.32 1.74 -7.02
CA LEU A 56 -3.55 1.00 -7.27
C LEU A 56 -4.77 1.92 -7.34
N ILE A 57 -4.88 2.90 -6.44
CA ILE A 57 -5.96 3.90 -6.45
C ILE A 57 -5.91 4.74 -7.74
N ARG A 58 -4.72 5.13 -8.20
CA ARG A 58 -4.56 5.88 -9.47
C ARG A 58 -4.84 5.04 -10.72
N LYS A 59 -4.63 3.72 -10.64
CA LYS A 59 -4.86 2.79 -11.75
C LYS A 59 -6.34 2.43 -11.90
N HIS A 60 -7.08 2.43 -10.79
CA HIS A 60 -8.46 1.96 -10.72
C HIS A 60 -9.36 3.01 -10.07
N ASP A 61 -10.10 3.77 -10.87
CA ASP A 61 -11.00 4.84 -10.38
C ASP A 61 -12.07 4.33 -9.40
N TRP A 62 -12.41 3.04 -9.47
CA TRP A 62 -13.36 2.39 -8.57
C TRP A 62 -12.75 1.92 -7.25
N PHE A 63 -11.42 1.88 -7.14
CA PHE A 63 -10.72 1.32 -5.97
C PHE A 63 -10.50 2.41 -4.91
N LEU A 64 -11.45 2.49 -3.99
CA LEU A 64 -11.40 3.40 -2.84
C LEU A 64 -11.31 2.61 -1.54
N LEU A 65 -10.41 3.05 -0.65
CA LEU A 65 -10.27 2.45 0.68
C LEU A 65 -11.29 3.06 1.64
N GLU A 66 -12.45 2.44 1.70
CA GLU A 66 -13.53 2.89 2.56
C GLU A 66 -13.37 2.42 4.01
N ARG A 67 -14.03 3.14 4.93
CA ARG A 67 -14.12 2.74 6.34
C ARG A 67 -14.98 1.51 6.56
N SER A 68 -15.89 1.18 5.64
CA SER A 68 -16.78 0.02 5.75
C SER A 68 -16.03 -1.30 5.54
N ASP A 69 -16.14 -2.23 6.51
CA ASP A 69 -15.57 -3.59 6.41
C ASP A 69 -16.07 -4.33 5.17
N ARG A 70 -17.32 -4.10 4.81
CA ARG A 70 -17.95 -4.72 3.64
C ARG A 70 -17.34 -4.24 2.34
N ASN A 71 -17.09 -2.95 2.25
CA ASN A 71 -16.67 -2.34 1.01
C ASN A 71 -15.17 -2.58 0.79
N ILE A 72 -14.35 -2.57 1.84
CA ILE A 72 -12.93 -2.94 1.69
C ILE A 72 -12.77 -4.40 1.26
N GLY A 73 -13.52 -5.33 1.85
CA GLY A 73 -13.48 -6.73 1.45
C GLY A 73 -13.89 -6.94 -0.01
N ALA A 74 -15.00 -6.32 -0.42
CA ALA A 74 -15.48 -6.39 -1.80
C ALA A 74 -14.51 -5.76 -2.81
N ALA A 75 -13.94 -4.60 -2.46
CA ALA A 75 -12.94 -3.92 -3.28
C ALA A 75 -11.69 -4.78 -3.42
N THR A 76 -11.21 -5.41 -2.35
CA THR A 76 -10.05 -6.31 -2.40
C THR A 76 -10.33 -7.56 -3.26
N VAL A 77 -11.50 -8.19 -3.13
CA VAL A 77 -11.87 -9.33 -4.01
C VAL A 77 -11.77 -8.92 -5.48
N ARG A 78 -12.39 -7.79 -5.84
CA ARG A 78 -12.37 -7.27 -7.21
C ARG A 78 -10.95 -6.93 -7.66
N LEU A 79 -10.15 -6.32 -6.78
CA LEU A 79 -8.78 -5.93 -7.06
C LEU A 79 -7.88 -7.13 -7.38
N LEU A 80 -7.95 -8.18 -6.58
CA LEU A 80 -7.14 -9.39 -6.80
C LEU A 80 -7.55 -10.09 -8.09
N ALA A 81 -8.85 -10.13 -8.41
CA ALA A 81 -9.31 -10.68 -9.68
C ALA A 81 -8.78 -9.88 -10.89
N VAL A 82 -8.71 -8.55 -10.79
CA VAL A 82 -8.27 -7.68 -11.90
C VAL A 82 -6.74 -7.62 -12.03
N GLU A 83 -6.00 -7.51 -10.92
CA GLU A 83 -4.54 -7.28 -10.97
C GLU A 83 -3.74 -8.56 -11.16
N ILE A 84 -4.20 -9.68 -10.62
CA ILE A 84 -3.44 -10.94 -10.61
C ILE A 84 -4.24 -12.14 -11.14
N GLY A 85 -5.47 -11.93 -11.63
CA GLY A 85 -6.33 -13.00 -12.14
C GLY A 85 -6.80 -13.98 -11.08
N GLU A 86 -6.51 -13.75 -9.80
CA GLU A 86 -6.87 -14.66 -8.71
C GLU A 86 -8.33 -14.43 -8.30
N VAL A 87 -9.20 -15.37 -8.67
CA VAL A 87 -10.56 -15.45 -8.15
C VAL A 87 -10.57 -16.43 -7.00
N HIS A 88 -10.59 -15.91 -5.77
CA HIS A 88 -10.60 -16.71 -4.55
C HIS A 88 -11.92 -17.48 -4.31
N GLY A 89 -12.75 -17.69 -5.34
CA GLY A 89 -14.00 -18.43 -5.25
C GLY A 89 -15.10 -17.76 -4.40
N ILE A 90 -14.89 -16.50 -3.98
CA ILE A 90 -15.89 -15.72 -3.26
C ILE A 90 -16.10 -14.35 -3.92
N SER A 91 -17.33 -13.89 -3.90
CA SER A 91 -17.73 -12.52 -4.25
C SER A 91 -17.53 -11.57 -3.07
N GLY A 92 -17.56 -10.27 -3.35
CA GLY A 92 -17.54 -9.24 -2.31
C GLY A 92 -18.71 -9.34 -1.32
N ALA A 93 -19.88 -9.82 -1.76
CA ALA A 93 -21.00 -10.08 -0.86
C ALA A 93 -20.70 -11.24 0.10
N GLN A 94 -20.07 -12.31 -0.38
CA GLN A 94 -19.69 -13.49 0.40
C GLN A 94 -18.57 -13.20 1.40
N PHE A 95 -17.70 -12.23 1.14
CA PHE A 95 -16.71 -11.77 2.12
C PHE A 95 -17.35 -11.37 3.46
N ASN A 96 -18.59 -10.86 3.46
CA ASN A 96 -19.28 -10.43 4.68
C ASN A 96 -19.88 -11.56 5.52
N ARG A 97 -19.71 -12.81 5.10
CA ARG A 97 -20.19 -13.96 5.88
C ARG A 97 -19.09 -14.41 6.82
N CYS A 98 -19.43 -14.83 8.04
CA CYS A 98 -18.55 -15.58 8.95
C CYS A 98 -18.41 -17.03 8.45
N LYS A 99 -17.88 -17.14 7.24
CA LYS A 99 -17.54 -18.35 6.50
C LYS A 99 -16.32 -18.00 5.64
N TYR A 100 -15.73 -18.99 4.98
CA TYR A 100 -14.62 -18.78 4.05
C TYR A 100 -13.33 -18.26 4.71
N ALA A 101 -13.04 -18.65 5.95
CA ALA A 101 -11.81 -18.26 6.64
C ALA A 101 -10.55 -18.57 5.81
N SER A 102 -10.44 -19.78 5.26
CA SER A 102 -9.32 -20.19 4.39
C SER A 102 -9.13 -19.26 3.20
N VAL A 103 -10.23 -18.88 2.58
CA VAL A 103 -10.25 -17.97 1.44
C VAL A 103 -9.77 -16.59 1.84
N LYS A 104 -10.23 -16.06 2.97
CA LYS A 104 -9.84 -14.72 3.45
C LYS A 104 -8.38 -14.67 3.88
N VAL A 105 -7.85 -15.74 4.48
CA VAL A 105 -6.41 -15.87 4.75
C VAL A 105 -5.61 -15.84 3.45
N ALA A 106 -6.04 -16.62 2.45
CA ALA A 106 -5.39 -16.64 1.13
C ALA A 106 -5.43 -15.26 0.47
N MET A 107 -6.55 -14.55 0.53
CA MET A 107 -6.68 -13.18 0.06
C MET A 107 -5.67 -12.24 0.73
N CYS A 108 -5.49 -12.31 2.05
CA CYS A 108 -4.49 -11.48 2.73
C CYS A 108 -3.07 -11.78 2.26
N HIS A 109 -2.75 -13.06 2.00
CA HIS A 109 -1.46 -13.44 1.41
C HIS A 109 -1.28 -12.91 -0.01
N SER A 110 -2.29 -13.02 -0.85
CA SER A 110 -2.24 -12.56 -2.24
C SER A 110 -2.15 -11.05 -2.32
N LEU A 111 -2.90 -10.33 -1.49
CA LEU A 111 -2.77 -8.88 -1.38
C LEU A 111 -1.36 -8.47 -0.93
N LEU A 112 -0.82 -9.13 0.10
CA LEU A 112 0.54 -8.85 0.55
C LEU A 112 1.58 -9.11 -0.56
N ARG A 113 1.39 -10.15 -1.37
CA ARG A 113 2.27 -10.46 -2.51
C ARG A 113 2.19 -9.35 -3.57
N LEU A 114 0.99 -8.94 -3.95
CA LEU A 114 0.73 -7.85 -4.89
C LEU A 114 1.35 -6.52 -4.41
N LEU A 115 1.11 -6.14 -3.15
CA LEU A 115 1.65 -4.89 -2.63
C LEU A 115 3.18 -4.89 -2.59
N ARG A 116 3.81 -6.04 -2.32
CA ARG A 116 5.26 -6.19 -2.36
C ARG A 116 5.82 -6.12 -3.79
N SER A 117 5.15 -6.70 -4.79
CA SER A 117 5.62 -6.62 -6.18
C SER A 117 5.52 -5.21 -6.76
N LEU A 118 4.58 -4.40 -6.25
CA LEU A 118 4.41 -3.00 -6.64
C LEU A 118 5.29 -2.03 -5.85
N THR A 119 5.92 -2.49 -4.77
CA THR A 119 6.83 -1.66 -4.00
C THR A 119 8.22 -1.77 -4.61
N PRO A 120 8.81 -0.66 -5.09
CA PRO A 120 10.19 -0.67 -5.53
C PRO A 120 11.04 -1.17 -4.37
N GLN A 121 11.69 -2.32 -4.55
CA GLN A 121 12.71 -2.72 -3.61
C GLN A 121 13.78 -1.62 -3.68
N PRO A 122 14.21 -1.04 -2.54
CA PRO A 122 15.49 -0.36 -2.56
C PRO A 122 16.45 -1.45 -3.02
N SER A 123 16.99 -1.28 -4.23
CA SER A 123 18.05 -2.15 -4.71
C SER A 123 19.06 -2.19 -3.59
N MET A 124 19.21 -3.34 -2.93
CA MET A 124 20.46 -3.64 -2.26
C MET A 124 21.46 -3.60 -3.40
N GLU A 125 22.09 -2.44 -3.52
CA GLU A 125 23.23 -2.17 -4.35
C GLU A 125 24.28 -3.14 -3.86
N ARG A 126 24.24 -4.34 -4.43
CA ARG A 126 25.24 -5.37 -4.25
C ARG A 126 26.45 -4.77 -4.93
N SER A 127 27.27 -4.08 -4.14
CA SER A 127 28.50 -3.46 -4.57
C SER A 127 29.24 -4.47 -5.43
N ARG A 128 29.19 -4.28 -6.75
CA ARG A 128 30.15 -4.91 -7.64
C ARG A 128 31.51 -4.38 -7.20
N PRO A 129 32.53 -5.23 -6.99
CA PRO A 129 33.87 -4.72 -6.80
C PRO A 129 34.27 -4.07 -8.12
N HIS A 130 34.17 -2.75 -8.19
CA HIS A 130 34.77 -1.97 -9.25
C HIS A 130 36.28 -2.21 -9.18
N ALA A 131 36.82 -2.76 -10.26
CA ALA A 131 38.24 -2.81 -10.50
C ALA A 131 38.83 -1.41 -10.33
N SER A 132 39.88 -1.34 -9.53
CA SER A 132 40.75 -0.18 -9.36
C SER A 132 41.44 0.16 -10.68
N VAL A 133 41.39 1.42 -11.13
CA VAL A 133 42.50 2.09 -11.84
C VAL A 133 42.42 3.62 -11.65
N ALA A 134 43.49 4.15 -11.05
CA ALA A 134 44.15 5.45 -11.22
C ALA A 134 43.44 6.80 -10.91
N SER A 135 43.98 7.42 -9.85
CA SER A 135 44.42 8.81 -9.60
C SER A 135 43.95 10.01 -10.46
N PRO A 136 43.82 11.22 -9.85
CA PRO A 136 43.06 12.36 -10.37
C PRO A 136 43.90 13.41 -11.13
N PRO A 137 43.24 14.31 -11.87
CA PRO A 137 43.74 15.67 -12.02
C PRO A 137 42.75 16.76 -11.57
N ARG A 138 43.26 17.58 -10.64
CA ARG A 138 43.22 19.06 -10.49
C ARG A 138 41.96 19.88 -10.82
N LYS A 139 41.68 20.75 -9.85
CA LYS A 139 40.84 21.96 -9.89
C LYS A 139 41.08 22.80 -11.15
N ASP A 140 39.98 23.22 -11.76
CA ASP A 140 39.86 24.54 -12.38
C ASP A 140 38.42 25.05 -12.21
N ASP A 141 38.33 26.35 -11.94
CA ASP A 141 37.13 27.10 -11.57
C ASP A 141 36.10 27.16 -12.70
N CYS A 142 34.84 26.84 -12.39
CA CYS A 142 33.69 27.09 -13.26
C CYS A 142 32.49 27.61 -12.45
N ARG A 143 32.44 28.94 -12.38
CA ARG A 143 31.31 29.89 -12.35
C ARG A 143 29.89 29.33 -12.09
N PRO A 144 29.11 29.92 -11.16
CA PRO A 144 27.73 29.48 -10.89
C PRO A 144 26.83 29.72 -12.11
N ALA A 145 26.18 28.65 -12.58
CA ALA A 145 25.15 28.71 -13.59
C ALA A 145 23.95 29.50 -13.06
N ALA A 146 23.56 30.51 -13.82
CA ALA A 146 22.41 31.36 -13.59
C ALA A 146 21.14 30.52 -13.47
N SER A 147 20.38 30.80 -12.41
CA SER A 147 19.02 30.32 -12.19
C SER A 147 18.12 30.67 -13.39
N LEU A 148 17.51 29.65 -13.98
CA LEU A 148 16.43 29.84 -14.95
C LEU A 148 15.22 30.48 -14.23
N PRO A 149 14.67 31.60 -14.74
CA PRO A 149 13.45 32.17 -14.19
C PRO A 149 12.26 31.25 -14.53
N ALA A 150 11.56 30.79 -13.48
CA ALA A 150 10.29 30.08 -13.63
C ALA A 150 9.23 31.01 -14.26
N PRO A 151 8.37 30.50 -15.16
CA PRO A 151 7.39 31.32 -15.85
C PRO A 151 6.37 31.95 -14.87
N PRO A 152 6.03 33.25 -15.03
CA PRO A 152 5.25 34.05 -14.06
C PRO A 152 3.78 33.64 -13.90
N LEU A 153 3.29 32.67 -14.68
CA LEU A 153 1.90 32.20 -14.63
C LEU A 153 1.63 31.23 -13.47
N ALA A 154 2.61 30.43 -13.05
CA ALA A 154 2.41 29.45 -11.98
C ALA A 154 2.40 30.11 -10.59
N ALA A 155 3.24 31.12 -10.37
CA ALA A 155 3.34 31.83 -9.09
C ALA A 155 2.06 32.63 -8.76
N SER A 156 1.44 33.27 -9.77
CA SER A 156 0.22 34.06 -9.58
C SER A 156 -1.01 33.21 -9.23
N LEU A 157 -1.10 31.99 -9.77
CA LEU A 157 -2.16 31.03 -9.44
C LEU A 157 -2.05 30.51 -8.00
N VAL A 158 -0.84 30.24 -7.53
CA VAL A 158 -0.59 29.79 -6.16
C VAL A 158 -0.93 30.89 -5.15
N ASP A 159 -0.57 32.13 -5.44
CA ASP A 159 -0.88 33.27 -4.57
C ASP A 159 -2.36 33.62 -4.52
N LYS A 160 -3.11 33.40 -5.61
CA LYS A 160 -4.57 33.58 -5.63
C LYS A 160 -5.25 32.54 -4.74
N ARG A 161 -4.89 31.26 -4.89
CA ARG A 161 -5.47 30.17 -4.10
C ARG A 161 -5.14 30.27 -2.61
N ARG A 162 -3.94 30.75 -2.26
CA ARG A 162 -3.55 31.00 -0.87
C ARG A 162 -4.38 32.11 -0.21
N ARG A 163 -4.73 33.17 -0.95
CA ARG A 163 -5.57 34.27 -0.43
C ARG A 163 -7.02 33.84 -0.22
N GLU A 164 -7.58 33.06 -1.14
CA GLU A 164 -8.94 32.52 -1.02
C GLU A 164 -9.10 31.63 0.23
N LEU A 165 -8.12 30.76 0.49
CA LEU A 165 -8.14 29.89 1.67
C LEU A 165 -8.03 30.67 3.00
N ASN A 166 -7.21 31.72 3.04
CA ASN A 166 -7.07 32.55 4.23
C ASN A 166 -8.30 33.45 4.51
N ALA A 167 -9.08 33.79 3.47
CA ALA A 167 -10.31 34.56 3.62
C ALA A 167 -11.44 33.72 4.26
N LEU A 168 -11.49 32.42 3.96
CA LEU A 168 -12.49 31.49 4.52
C LEU A 168 -12.26 31.11 5.99
N GLN A 169 -11.07 31.38 6.53
CA GLN A 169 -10.75 31.12 7.95
C GLN A 169 -11.12 32.26 8.91
N ARG A 170 -11.66 33.38 8.40
CA ARG A 170 -12.01 34.57 9.20
C ARG A 170 -13.50 34.89 9.24
N SER A 171 -14.36 33.99 8.77
CA SER A 171 -15.82 34.07 8.89
C SER A 171 -16.33 33.20 10.02
#